data_AF-A0A0S7XLX4-F1
#
_entry.id   AF-A0A0S7XLX4-F1
#
_cell.length_a   1.000
_cell.length_b   1.000
_cell.length_c   1.000
_cell.angle_alpha   90.00
_cell.angle_beta   90.00
_cell.angle_gamma   90.00
#
_symmetry.space_group_name_H-M   'P 1'
#
loop_
_entity.id
_entity.type
_entity.pdbx_description
1 polymer ?
#
loop_
_entity_poly.entity_id
_entity_poly.type
_entity_poly.pdbx_seq_one_letter_code
_entity_poly.pdbx_strand_id
1 'polypeptide(L)'
;MKKMDTDPTKALAQSVENGKKLFNDKTLGTSGMACNSCHMDGGTKEGKMGEKSIPAFDNLASKYPKFFMMANRVMTLDQVVNWCIMNPMQGKPLAWDDQKLTDLTAYCASVKPAKKE
;
A
#
# COMPACT_ATOMS: atom_id res chain seq x y z
N MET A 1 -30.27 13.69 -10.89
CA MET A 1 -29.10 13.23 -10.12
C MET A 1 -29.42 13.39 -8.64
N LYS A 2 -29.33 12.32 -7.83
CA LYS A 2 -29.46 12.45 -6.36
C LYS A 2 -28.27 13.28 -5.85
N LYS A 3 -28.50 14.15 -4.87
CA LYS A 3 -27.41 14.83 -4.17
C LYS A 3 -26.53 13.77 -3.52
N MET A 4 -25.21 13.88 -3.68
CA MET A 4 -24.29 13.07 -2.88
C MET A 4 -24.37 13.56 -1.45
N ASP A 5 -24.80 12.70 -0.54
CA ASP A 5 -24.84 13.00 0.91
C ASP A 5 -23.45 12.89 1.56
N THR A 6 -22.43 12.49 0.80
CA THR A 6 -21.06 12.29 1.27
C THR A 6 -20.10 13.26 0.60
N ASP A 7 -19.29 13.96 1.40
CA ASP A 7 -18.16 14.75 0.90
C ASP A 7 -17.07 13.80 0.35
N PRO A 8 -16.76 13.85 -0.95
CA PRO A 8 -15.79 12.95 -1.58
C PRO A 8 -14.37 13.15 -1.05
N THR A 9 -14.01 14.36 -0.60
CA THR A 9 -12.70 14.64 -0.02
C THR A 9 -12.57 13.95 1.33
N LYS A 10 -13.63 14.04 2.15
CA LYS A 10 -13.69 13.36 3.44
C LYS A 10 -13.68 11.84 3.28
N ALA A 11 -14.39 11.31 2.28
CA ALA A 11 -14.39 9.88 1.97
C ALA A 11 -12.97 9.38 1.61
N LEU A 12 -12.26 10.11 0.74
CA LEU A 12 -10.88 9.76 0.39
C LEU A 12 -9.94 9.82 1.60
N ALA A 13 -10.06 10.87 2.43
CA ALA A 13 -9.27 10.98 3.65
C ALA A 13 -9.50 9.80 4.60
N GLN A 14 -10.75 9.32 4.70
CA GLN A 14 -11.07 8.14 5.51
C GLN A 14 -10.41 6.88 4.95
N SER A 15 -10.42 6.68 3.63
CA SER A 15 -9.73 5.55 2.99
C SER A 15 -8.22 5.58 3.26
N VAL A 16 -7.59 6.75 3.22
CA VAL A 16 -6.17 6.90 3.56
C VAL A 16 -5.91 6.54 5.03
N GLU A 17 -6.77 6.95 5.96
CA GLU A 17 -6.64 6.62 7.38
C GLU A 17 -6.82 5.10 7.63
N ASN A 18 -7.80 4.49 7.00
CA ASN A 18 -8.03 3.05 7.06
C ASN A 18 -6.85 2.28 6.47
N GLY A 19 -6.35 2.72 5.32
CA GLY A 19 -5.17 2.14 4.68
C GLY A 19 -3.94 2.20 5.59
N LYS A 20 -3.75 3.30 6.33
CA LYS A 20 -2.67 3.41 7.33
C LYS A 20 -2.80 2.38 8.46
N LYS A 21 -4.03 2.11 8.92
CA LYS A 21 -4.30 1.08 9.94
C LYS A 21 -3.97 -0.31 9.38
N LEU A 22 -4.49 -0.63 8.19
CA LEU A 22 -4.22 -1.89 7.48
C LEU A 22 -2.74 -2.10 7.18
N PHE A 23 -2.00 -1.03 6.87
CA PHE A 23 -0.55 -1.10 6.61
C PHE A 23 0.26 -1.60 7.81
N ASN A 24 -0.27 -1.43 9.02
CA ASN A 24 0.33 -1.90 10.28
C ASN A 24 -0.33 -3.20 10.79
N ASP A 25 -1.31 -3.73 10.07
CA ASP A 25 -2.06 -4.91 10.46
C ASP A 25 -1.32 -6.18 10.06
N LYS A 26 -0.95 -6.98 11.07
CA LYS A 26 -0.27 -8.27 10.90
C LYS A 26 -1.24 -9.39 10.53
N THR A 27 -2.55 -9.17 10.64
CA THR A 27 -3.59 -10.18 10.39
C THR A 27 -3.94 -10.33 8.90
N LEU A 28 -3.44 -9.44 8.04
CA LEU A 28 -3.55 -9.57 6.58
C LEU A 28 -2.79 -10.78 6.02
N GLY A 29 -1.88 -11.36 6.79
CA GLY A 29 -1.14 -12.57 6.43
C GLY A 29 -0.94 -13.49 7.62
N THR A 30 -0.19 -14.57 7.39
CA THR A 30 0.10 -15.59 8.41
C THR A 30 1.55 -15.60 8.89
N SER A 31 2.44 -14.83 8.25
CA SER A 31 3.86 -14.77 8.65
C SER A 31 4.14 -13.88 9.87
N GLY A 32 3.12 -13.18 10.39
CA GLY A 32 3.25 -12.24 11.50
C GLY A 32 3.86 -10.88 11.11
N MET A 33 4.14 -10.67 9.82
CA MET A 33 4.59 -9.40 9.26
C MET A 33 3.40 -8.54 8.82
N ALA A 34 3.59 -7.22 8.87
CA ALA A 34 2.72 -6.23 8.26
C ALA A 34 3.48 -5.51 7.13
N CYS A 35 2.82 -4.66 6.35
CA CYS A 35 3.50 -3.87 5.31
C CYS A 35 4.64 -3.02 5.92
N ASN A 36 4.40 -2.43 7.10
CA ASN A 36 5.38 -1.64 7.84
C ASN A 36 6.61 -2.45 8.34
N SER A 37 6.56 -3.78 8.32
CA SER A 37 7.72 -4.62 8.66
C SER A 37 8.86 -4.47 7.65
N CYS A 38 8.53 -4.22 6.38
CA CYS A 38 9.50 -3.99 5.32
C CYS A 38 9.54 -2.52 4.85
N HIS A 39 8.38 -1.86 4.80
CA HIS A 39 8.25 -0.46 4.39
C HIS A 39 8.24 0.46 5.60
N MET A 40 9.43 0.79 6.11
CA MET A 40 9.62 1.46 7.39
C MET A 40 8.93 2.83 7.48
N ASP A 41 8.55 3.19 8.71
CA ASP A 41 7.94 4.48 9.05
C ASP A 41 6.73 4.81 8.16
N GLY A 42 5.86 3.82 7.96
CA GLY A 42 4.68 3.97 7.10
C GLY A 42 5.00 4.10 5.61
N GLY A 43 6.21 3.74 5.19
CA GLY A 43 6.72 3.94 3.82
C GLY A 43 7.38 5.30 3.58
N THR A 44 7.54 6.14 4.60
CA THR A 44 8.19 7.46 4.46
C THR A 44 9.72 7.38 4.41
N LYS A 45 10.30 6.26 4.85
CA LYS A 45 11.74 6.01 4.89
C LYS A 45 12.12 4.80 4.05
N GLU A 46 13.42 4.73 3.74
CA GLU A 46 14.00 3.53 3.16
C GLU A 46 13.78 2.35 4.11
N GLY A 47 13.22 1.28 3.55
CA GLY A 47 12.96 0.03 4.22
C GLY A 47 13.85 -1.09 3.70
N LYS A 48 13.55 -2.32 4.10
CA LYS A 48 14.31 -3.49 3.66
C LYS A 48 13.48 -4.76 3.63
N MET A 49 13.83 -5.66 2.73
CA MET A 49 13.31 -7.02 2.68
C MET A 49 14.47 -7.99 2.47
N GLY A 50 14.90 -8.64 3.55
CA GLY A 50 16.19 -9.33 3.60
C GLY A 50 17.34 -8.34 3.39
N GLU A 51 18.23 -8.65 2.46
CA GLU A 51 19.36 -7.80 2.08
C GLU A 51 18.99 -6.69 1.09
N LYS A 52 17.77 -6.72 0.53
CA LYS A 52 17.34 -5.74 -0.46
C LYS A 52 16.79 -4.50 0.20
N SER A 53 17.34 -3.35 -0.13
CA SER A 53 16.76 -2.05 0.21
C SER A 53 15.47 -1.82 -0.56
N ILE A 54 14.48 -1.23 0.12
CA ILE A 54 13.22 -0.79 -0.46
C ILE A 54 13.15 0.73 -0.34
N PRO A 55 13.14 1.48 -1.46
CA PRO A 55 13.02 2.94 -1.41
C PRO A 55 11.75 3.38 -0.67
N ALA A 56 11.83 4.55 -0.03
CA ALA A 56 10.65 5.25 0.47
C ALA A 56 9.61 5.44 -0.64
N PHE A 57 8.34 5.48 -0.26
CA PHE A 57 7.25 5.79 -1.16
C PHE A 57 7.38 7.22 -1.64
N ASP A 58 7.52 7.37 -2.96
CA ASP A 58 7.67 8.66 -3.61
C ASP A 58 6.72 8.76 -4.80
N ASN A 59 5.64 9.52 -4.62
CA ASN A 59 4.64 9.81 -5.65
C ASN A 59 4.14 8.55 -6.38
N LEU A 60 3.77 7.51 -5.62
CA LEU A 60 3.42 6.20 -6.20
C LEU A 60 2.21 6.28 -7.13
N ALA A 61 1.24 7.15 -6.84
CA ALA A 61 0.06 7.37 -7.67
C ALA A 61 0.41 7.68 -9.13
N SER A 62 1.44 8.50 -9.35
CA SER A 62 1.86 8.93 -10.69
C SER A 62 2.84 7.96 -11.35
N LYS A 63 3.37 6.98 -10.60
CA LYS A 63 4.42 6.06 -11.06
C LYS A 63 3.92 4.65 -11.37
N TYR A 64 2.66 4.34 -11.06
CA TYR A 64 2.03 3.08 -11.40
C TYR A 64 0.95 3.28 -12.48
N PRO A 65 0.74 2.32 -13.40
CA PRO A 65 1.39 1.02 -13.49
C PRO A 65 2.86 1.11 -13.95
N LYS A 66 3.69 0.16 -13.50
CA LYS A 66 5.10 0.07 -13.93
C LYS A 66 5.60 -1.38 -13.94
N PHE A 67 6.74 -1.60 -14.58
CA PHE A 67 7.44 -2.87 -14.51
C PHE A 67 7.87 -3.17 -13.07
N PHE A 68 7.38 -4.28 -12.52
CA PHE A 68 7.66 -4.72 -11.17
C PHE A 68 8.65 -5.90 -11.21
N MET A 69 9.92 -5.61 -10.90
CA MET A 69 11.02 -6.55 -11.09
C MET A 69 10.80 -7.91 -10.40
N MET A 70 10.20 -7.92 -9.20
CA MET A 70 10.01 -9.16 -8.45
C MET A 70 8.95 -10.10 -9.04
N ALA A 71 8.03 -9.58 -9.87
CA ALA A 71 7.04 -10.38 -10.60
C ALA A 71 7.34 -10.45 -12.12
N ASN A 72 8.44 -9.84 -12.56
CA ASN A 72 8.88 -9.79 -13.96
C ASN A 72 7.78 -9.38 -14.96
N ARG A 73 6.91 -8.44 -14.57
CA ARG A 73 5.81 -7.93 -15.42
C ARG A 73 5.36 -6.53 -15.00
N VAL A 74 4.61 -5.86 -15.86
CA VAL A 74 3.94 -4.60 -15.51
C VAL A 74 2.78 -4.88 -14.56
N MET A 75 2.68 -4.07 -13.49
CA MET A 75 1.64 -4.20 -12.46
C MET A 75 1.06 -2.85 -12.08
N THR A 76 -0.22 -2.82 -11.70
CA THR A 76 -0.84 -1.67 -11.01
C THR A 76 -0.39 -1.61 -9.55
N LEU A 77 -0.68 -0.50 -8.86
CA LEU A 77 -0.36 -0.38 -7.43
C LEU A 77 -1.14 -1.42 -6.59
N ASP A 78 -2.42 -1.66 -6.90
CA ASP A 78 -3.25 -2.68 -6.24
C ASP A 78 -2.69 -4.09 -6.41
N GLN A 79 -2.20 -4.40 -7.61
CA GLN A 79 -1.56 -5.69 -7.87
C GLN A 79 -0.27 -5.85 -7.06
N VAL A 80 0.50 -4.77 -6.85
CA VAL A 80 1.68 -4.78 -5.98
C VAL A 80 1.29 -4.95 -4.52
N VAL A 81 0.23 -4.28 -4.05
CA VAL A 81 -0.31 -4.48 -2.68
C VAL A 81 -0.65 -5.96 -2.45
N ASN A 82 -1.41 -6.57 -3.36
CA ASN A 82 -1.74 -7.99 -3.27
C ASN A 82 -0.52 -8.90 -3.38
N TRP A 83 0.47 -8.54 -4.21
CA TRP A 83 1.74 -9.27 -4.27
C TRP A 83 2.47 -9.25 -2.92
N CYS A 84 2.50 -8.11 -2.23
CA CYS A 84 3.08 -8.01 -0.89
C CYS A 84 2.29 -8.81 0.16
N ILE A 85 0.96 -8.86 0.07
CA ILE A 85 0.15 -9.69 0.96
C ILE A 85 0.45 -11.18 0.74
N MET A 86 0.53 -11.63 -0.51
CA MET A 86 0.71 -13.05 -0.82
C MET A 86 2.13 -13.56 -0.55
N ASN A 87 3.16 -12.77 -0.89
CA ASN A 87 4.53 -13.30 -0.94
C ASN A 87 5.23 -13.19 0.43
N PRO A 88 5.60 -12.00 0.94
CA PRO A 88 6.22 -11.91 2.26
C PRO A 88 5.22 -12.18 3.39
N MET A 89 3.98 -11.68 3.30
CA MET A 89 3.01 -11.82 4.40
C MET A 89 2.33 -13.20 4.44
N GLN A 90 2.44 -14.00 3.36
CA GLN A 90 1.81 -15.33 3.24
C GLN A 90 0.28 -15.29 3.42
N GLY A 91 -0.34 -14.16 3.06
CA GLY A 91 -1.79 -13.95 3.13
C GLY A 91 -2.53 -14.34 1.87
N LYS A 92 -3.86 -14.24 1.92
CA LYS A 92 -4.73 -14.37 0.75
C LYS A 92 -4.85 -13.01 0.05
N PRO A 93 -4.88 -12.96 -1.30
CA PRO A 93 -5.12 -11.71 -2.00
C PRO A 93 -6.50 -11.16 -1.63
N LEU A 94 -6.58 -9.84 -1.49
CA LEU A 94 -7.84 -9.11 -1.41
C LEU A 94 -8.52 -9.15 -2.78
N ALA A 95 -9.85 -9.26 -2.78
CA ALA A 95 -10.64 -9.20 -4.01
C ALA A 95 -10.46 -7.83 -4.70
N TRP A 96 -10.65 -7.78 -6.01
CA TRP A 96 -10.45 -6.56 -6.78
C TRP A 96 -11.39 -5.42 -6.37
N ASP A 97 -12.58 -5.76 -5.90
CA ASP A 97 -13.61 -4.85 -5.38
C ASP A 97 -13.63 -4.75 -3.84
N ASP A 98 -12.66 -5.35 -3.14
CA ASP A 98 -12.56 -5.23 -1.68
C ASP A 98 -12.10 -3.81 -1.30
N GLN A 99 -12.88 -3.15 -0.45
CA GLN A 99 -12.57 -1.80 0.03
C GLN A 99 -11.20 -1.72 0.73
N LYS A 100 -10.74 -2.80 1.37
CA LYS A 100 -9.40 -2.83 2.00
C LYS A 100 -8.28 -2.67 1.00
N LEU A 101 -8.43 -3.20 -0.21
CA LEU A 101 -7.45 -3.04 -1.28
C LEU A 101 -7.38 -1.57 -1.70
N THR A 102 -8.55 -0.96 -1.90
CA THR A 102 -8.67 0.47 -2.21
C THR A 102 -8.05 1.34 -1.12
N ASP A 103 -8.35 1.06 0.15
CA ASP A 103 -7.84 1.81 1.30
C ASP A 103 -6.30 1.71 1.39
N LEU A 104 -5.74 0.50 1.26
CA LEU A 104 -4.28 0.29 1.23
C LEU A 104 -3.61 1.03 0.06
N THR A 105 -4.19 0.94 -1.14
CA THR A 105 -3.67 1.63 -2.33
C THR A 105 -3.73 3.14 -2.14
N ALA A 106 -4.85 3.69 -1.62
CA ALA A 106 -5.01 5.11 -1.34
C ALA A 106 -3.97 5.62 -0.33
N TYR A 107 -3.73 4.85 0.74
CA TYR A 107 -2.67 5.17 1.69
C TYR A 107 -1.29 5.19 1.01
N CYS A 108 -0.89 4.10 0.35
CA CYS A 108 0.40 4.01 -0.35
C CYS A 108 0.60 5.13 -1.38
N ALA A 109 -0.45 5.50 -2.11
CA ALA A 109 -0.46 6.58 -3.09
C ALA A 109 -0.28 7.97 -2.45
N SER A 110 -0.76 8.17 -1.23
CA SER A 110 -0.72 9.45 -0.51
C SER A 110 0.61 9.73 0.19
N VAL A 111 1.37 8.68 0.53
CA VAL A 111 2.62 8.79 1.29
C VAL A 111 3.70 9.49 0.44
N LYS A 112 4.43 10.39 1.10
CA LYS A 112 5.61 11.07 0.56
C LYS A 112 6.84 10.73 1.41
N PRO A 113 8.05 10.78 0.85
CA PRO A 113 9.26 10.55 1.63
C PRO A 113 9.38 11.60 2.74
N ALA A 114 9.96 11.21 3.86
CA ALA A 114 10.41 12.18 4.87
C ALA A 114 11.39 13.17 4.22
N LYS A 115 11.32 14.45 4.66
CA LYS A 115 12.31 15.44 4.23
C LYS A 115 13.69 14.97 4.70
N LYS A 116 14.67 15.01 3.80
CA LYS A 116 16.08 14.81 4.17
C LYS A 116 16.51 16.04 4.98
N GLU A 117 16.93 15.81 6.22
CA GLU A 117 17.60 16.83 7.04
C GLU A 117 19.03 17.07 6.55
#